data_AF-A0A3D1KL60-F1
#
_entry.id   AF-A0A3D1KL60-F1
#
_cell.length_a   1.000
_cell.length_b   1.000
_cell.length_c   1.000
_cell.angle_alpha   90.00
_cell.angle_beta   90.00
_cell.angle_gamma   90.00
#
_symmetry.space_group_name_H-M   'P 1'
#
loop_
_entity.id
_entity.type
_entity.pdbx_description
1 polymer ?
#
loop_
_entity_poly.entity_id
_entity_poly.type
_entity_poly.pdbx_seq_one_letter_code
_entity_poly.pdbx_strand_id
1 'polypeptide(L)' 'MMKAAVAVAQNLNLPSQVSLEERMACGTGICLGCAVKLADDKYHTVCTDGPVFRGNAVVW' A
#
# COMPACT_ATOMS: atom_id res chain seq x y z
N MET A 1 -0.86 -4.26 11.82
CA MET A 1 0.49 -3.86 12.27
C MET A 1 0.98 -2.63 11.53
N MET A 2 1.11 -2.67 10.19
CA MET A 2 1.71 -1.57 9.42
C MET A 2 1.00 -0.21 9.56
N LYS A 3 -0.33 -0.19 9.70
CA LYS A 3 -1.10 1.03 10.01
C LYS A 3 -0.56 1.77 11.25
N ALA A 4 -0.27 1.02 12.32
CA ALA A 4 0.25 1.60 13.56
C ALA A 4 1.70 2.09 13.40
N ALA A 5 2.55 1.33 12.69
CA ALA A 5 3.93 1.75 12.41
C ALA A 5 3.97 3.05 11.59
N VAL A 6 3.10 3.17 10.58
CA VAL A 6 2.95 4.40 9.79
C VAL A 6 2.44 5.56 10.65
N ALA A 7 1.46 5.34 11.51
CA ALA A 7 0.98 6.38 12.42
C ALA A 7 2.10 6.91 13.34
N VAL A 8 2.97 6.04 13.86
CA VAL A 8 4.14 6.46 14.64
C VAL A 8 5.11 7.27 13.78
N ALA A 9 5.44 6.81 12.57
CA ALA A 9 6.33 7.54 11.67
C ALA A 9 5.77 8.92 11.30
N GLN A 10 4.46 9.01 11.04
CA GLN A 10 3.77 10.27 10.76
C GLN A 10 3.80 11.24 11.94
N ASN A 11 3.54 10.76 13.16
CA ASN A 11 3.60 11.59 14.36
C ASN A 11 5.00 12.17 14.62
N LEU A 12 6.04 11.46 14.18
CA LEU A 12 7.43 11.89 14.26
C LEU A 12 7.88 12.70 13.02
N ASN A 13 6.99 12.97 12.07
CA ASN A 13 7.30 13.58 10.77
C ASN A 13 8.42 12.87 10.00
N LEU A 14 8.51 11.54 10.13
CA LEU A 14 9.49 10.71 9.45
C LEU A 14 8.90 10.11 8.16
N PRO A 15 9.67 10.08 7.06
CA PRO A 15 9.27 9.36 5.87
C PRO A 15 9.17 7.85 6.18
N SER A 16 8.17 7.18 5.61
CA SER A 16 7.99 5.75 5.77
C SER A 16 7.55 5.09 4.46
N GLN A 17 7.97 3.85 4.30
CA GLN A 17 7.49 2.94 3.26
C GLN A 17 6.92 1.69 3.93
N VAL A 18 5.89 1.13 3.33
CA VAL A 18 5.23 -0.10 3.81
C VAL A 18 5.05 -1.07 2.67
N SER A 19 5.35 -2.33 2.93
CA SER A 19 4.95 -3.44 2.06
C SER A 19 3.50 -3.81 2.41
N LEU A 20 2.59 -3.64 1.46
CA LEU A 20 1.20 -4.04 1.63
C LEU A 20 1.04 -5.53 1.34
N GLU A 21 0.19 -6.16 2.14
CA GLU A 21 -0.32 -7.50 1.91
C GLU A 21 -1.78 -7.37 1.49
N GLU A 22 -2.14 -7.98 0.38
CA GLU A 22 -3.51 -8.03 -0.13
C GLU A 22 -3.75 -9.42 -0.74
N ARG A 23 -5.00 -9.85 -0.85
CA ARG A 23 -5.31 -11.16 -1.42
C ARG A 23 -4.93 -11.18 -2.90
N MET A 24 -3.86 -11.93 -3.22
CA MET A 24 -3.39 -12.11 -4.60
C MET A 24 -3.89 -13.43 -5.17
N ALA A 25 -4.45 -13.39 -6.37
CA ALA A 25 -4.77 -14.60 -7.14
C ALA A 25 -3.66 -14.93 -8.15
N CYS A 26 -3.41 -14.04 -9.12
CA CYS A 26 -2.41 -14.29 -10.17
C CYS A 26 -1.00 -13.78 -9.85
N GLY A 27 -0.86 -12.71 -9.04
CA GLY A 27 0.45 -12.09 -8.75
C GLY A 27 1.14 -11.41 -9.94
N THR A 28 0.48 -11.28 -11.10
CA THR A 28 1.08 -10.77 -12.35
C THR A 28 0.33 -9.56 -12.94
N GLY A 29 -0.57 -8.95 -12.18
CA GLY A 29 -1.33 -7.75 -12.60
C GLY A 29 -2.55 -8.04 -13.48
N ILE A 30 -2.73 -9.27 -13.97
CA ILE A 30 -3.81 -9.61 -14.91
C ILE A 30 -5.18 -9.69 -14.22
N CYS A 31 -5.25 -10.31 -13.04
CA CYS A 31 -6.53 -10.56 -12.38
C CYS A 31 -7.11 -9.33 -11.65
N LEU A 32 -6.29 -8.30 -11.40
CA LEU A 32 -6.62 -7.10 -10.62
C LEU A 32 -7.15 -7.35 -9.18
N GLY A 33 -7.13 -8.60 -8.71
CA GLY A 33 -7.67 -8.97 -7.39
C GLY A 33 -6.91 -8.37 -6.20
N CYS A 34 -5.71 -7.83 -6.41
CA CYS A 34 -4.92 -7.15 -5.39
C CYS A 34 -4.90 -5.62 -5.58
N ALA A 35 -5.96 -5.05 -6.15
CA ALA A 35 -6.09 -3.60 -6.30
C ALA A 35 -6.36 -2.94 -4.94
N VAL A 36 -5.60 -1.89 -4.62
CA VAL A 36 -5.73 -1.04 -3.43
C VAL A 36 -5.92 0.40 -3.84
N LYS A 37 -6.68 1.16 -3.05
CA LYS A 37 -6.90 2.60 -3.29
C LYS A 37 -5.82 3.41 -2.58
N LEU A 38 -5.20 4.34 -3.29
CA LEU A 38 -4.24 5.29 -2.72
C LEU A 38 -4.85 6.69 -2.58
N ALA A 39 -4.14 7.57 -1.86
CA ALA A 39 -4.55 8.95 -1.60
C ALA A 39 -4.65 9.83 -2.85
N ASP A 40 -4.14 9.36 -4.00
CA ASP A 40 -4.30 10.00 -5.32
C ASP A 40 -5.64 9.68 -5.99
N ASP A 41 -6.56 9.02 -5.27
CA ASP A 41 -7.89 8.57 -5.70
C ASP A 41 -7.86 7.54 -6.85
N LYS A 42 -6.72 6.88 -7.07
CA LYS A 42 -6.55 5.82 -8.06
C LYS A 42 -6.39 4.46 -7.40
N TYR A 43 -6.70 3.42 -8.19
CA TYR A 43 -6.42 2.04 -7.83
C TYR A 43 -5.06 1.62 -8.38
N HIS A 44 -4.27 1.00 -7.52
CA HIS A 44 -2.95 0.45 -7.81
C HIS A 44 -2.95 -1.02 -7.43
N THR A 45 -2.28 -1.87 -8.20
CA THR A 45 -2.16 -3.30 -7.93
C THR A 45 -0.96 -3.58 -7.05
N VAL A 46 -1.15 -4.30 -5.95
CA VAL A 46 -0.04 -4.60 -5.02
C VAL A 46 1.05 -5.46 -5.68
N CYS A 47 0.67 -6.36 -6.59
CA CYS A 47 1.65 -7.24 -7.26
C CYS A 47 2.48 -6.57 -8.37
N THR A 48 2.03 -5.44 -8.93
CA THR A 48 2.69 -4.81 -10.09
C THR A 48 3.11 -3.37 -9.81
N ASP A 49 2.24 -2.57 -9.20
CA ASP A 49 2.56 -1.19 -8.78
C ASP A 49 3.24 -1.14 -7.40
N GLY A 50 2.97 -2.17 -6.58
CA GLY A 50 3.54 -2.35 -5.24
C GLY A 50 4.72 -3.34 -5.20
N PRO A 51 4.87 -4.13 -4.12
CA PRO A 51 4.06 -4.12 -2.89
C PRO A 51 4.43 -2.97 -1.95
N VAL A 52 5.52 -2.22 -2.24
CA VAL A 52 6.05 -1.16 -1.37
C VAL A 52 5.50 0.19 -1.78
N PHE A 53 4.75 0.83 -0.86
CA PHE A 53 4.15 2.15 -1.06
C PHE A 53 4.62 3.13 0.01
N ARG A 54 4.45 4.43 -0.23
CA ARG A 54 4.63 5.44 0.83
C ARG A 54 3.57 5.27 1.90
N GLY A 55 3.97 5.24 3.17
CA GLY A 55 3.05 4.99 4.28
C GLY A 55 1.88 5.98 4.35
N ASN A 56 2.14 7.25 4.01
CA ASN A 56 1.13 8.31 3.98
C ASN A 56 0.26 8.34 2.71
N ALA A 57 0.56 7.53 1.70
CA ALA A 57 -0.25 7.42 0.49
C ALA A 57 -1.29 6.30 0.57
N VAL A 58 -1.15 5.37 1.53
CA VAL A 58 -2.06 4.23 1.70
C VAL A 58 -3.34 4.67 2.40
N VAL A 59 -4.49 4.29 1.85
CA VAL A 59 -5.80 4.41 2.51
C VAL A 59 -6.04 3.14 3.34
N TRP A 60 -5.92 3.27 4.67
CA TRP A 60 -5.94 2.18 5.66
C TRP A 60 -7.31 1.83 6.24
#